data_AF-A0A0D0AQ01-F1
#
_entry.id   AF-A0A0D0AQ01-F1
#
_cell.length_a   1.000
_cell.length_b   1.000
_cell.length_c   1.000
_cell.angle_alpha   90.00
_cell.angle_beta   90.00
_cell.angle_gamma   90.00
#
_symmetry.space_group_name_H-M   'P 1'
#
loop_
_entity.id
_entity.type
_entity.pdbx_description
1 polymer ?
#
loop_
_entity_poly.entity_id
_entity_poly.type
_entity_poly.pdbx_seq_one_letter_code
_entity_poly.pdbx_strand_id
1 'polypeptide(L)'
;MWNDIDYMQGRRIFTVDPSYFPLPRMREIVQYLHAHNQKYILMADPAVAYAPGEGSGPYDRGTQMDIWMKMPNGSAEFALAWPGKVSGYSPESYIPAHSELLISGVTHCPDWFHPDIQDYWTNKFRLFYNATDGIDIDGAWIDMNEPSNAQQMALPPPRTAPVPDPTTPIFGESPSSLRKRDDGINLLNPPYPIENAAGDLSMKTSWTNATHANGLVEYDTHNLYGTMMSVAARDAMLARRPGLRTLVITRSTFAGAGAHVGKWLGDNFSSWGQYRLSIAGVLGMAGMFQISMVGTDICGYAEIAASTLWAGWAMLGRFYPFMRCMTAHNADTSIGQEFYCWPVIAHAARNVLNVRYRLMYYFFSAFHQANFDSIPVVQALCPSILISPVTEESSTSVTIYLPKHTFHDFQD
;
A
#
# COMPACT_ATOMS: atom_id res chain seq x y z
N MET A 1 -0.06 -12.71 -11.66
CA MET A 1 1.39 -12.46 -11.52
C MET A 1 1.57 -10.98 -11.20
N TRP A 2 2.56 -10.66 -10.38
CA TRP A 2 2.83 -9.31 -9.90
C TRP A 2 4.30 -8.98 -10.16
N ASN A 3 4.59 -7.72 -10.47
CA ASN A 3 5.95 -7.21 -10.43
C ASN A 3 5.99 -5.97 -9.53
N ASP A 4 6.99 -5.94 -8.66
CA ASP A 4 7.38 -4.80 -7.84
C ASP A 4 8.12 -3.73 -8.68
N ILE A 5 8.71 -2.71 -8.09
CA ILE A 5 9.45 -1.62 -8.76
C ILE A 5 10.55 -2.07 -9.73
N ASP A 6 10.98 -3.33 -9.69
CA ASP A 6 12.06 -3.86 -10.54
C ASP A 6 11.80 -3.67 -12.04
N TYR A 7 10.52 -3.69 -12.46
CA TYR A 7 10.18 -3.52 -13.87
C TYR A 7 10.48 -2.11 -14.37
N MET A 8 10.59 -1.12 -13.49
CA MET A 8 10.72 0.29 -13.82
C MET A 8 12.18 0.68 -14.07
N GLN A 9 12.42 1.45 -15.14
CA GLN A 9 13.76 1.98 -15.43
C GLN A 9 14.18 2.98 -14.37
N GLY A 10 15.16 2.60 -13.54
CA GLY A 10 15.60 3.44 -12.41
C GLY A 10 14.48 3.75 -11.43
N ARG A 11 13.50 2.83 -11.29
CA ARG A 11 12.37 2.94 -10.36
C ARG A 11 11.45 4.13 -10.65
N ARG A 12 11.47 4.63 -11.89
CA ARG A 12 10.62 5.72 -12.35
C ARG A 12 9.27 5.18 -12.82
N ILE A 13 8.18 5.68 -12.25
CA ILE A 13 6.83 5.28 -12.65
C ILE A 13 6.58 5.52 -14.15
N PHE A 14 5.73 4.68 -14.75
CA PHE A 14 5.40 4.73 -16.18
C PHE A 14 6.60 4.56 -17.12
N THR A 15 7.62 3.81 -16.67
CA THR A 15 8.75 3.37 -17.50
C THR A 15 8.94 1.87 -17.39
N VAL A 16 9.70 1.29 -18.32
CA VAL A 16 10.15 -0.11 -18.26
C VAL A 16 11.66 -0.17 -18.40
N ASP A 17 12.32 -1.01 -17.61
CA ASP A 17 13.75 -1.25 -17.75
C ASP A 17 14.03 -1.99 -19.07
N PRO A 18 14.76 -1.38 -20.02
CA PRO A 18 14.97 -1.99 -21.34
C PRO A 18 15.91 -3.20 -21.31
N SER A 19 16.72 -3.35 -20.26
CA SER A 19 17.69 -4.44 -20.12
C SER A 19 17.07 -5.66 -19.47
N TYR A 20 16.31 -5.46 -18.39
CA TYR A 20 15.74 -6.55 -17.59
C TYR A 20 14.27 -6.84 -17.93
N PHE A 21 13.49 -5.81 -18.27
CA PHE A 21 12.05 -5.90 -18.53
C PHE A 21 11.65 -5.25 -19.86
N PRO A 22 12.29 -5.61 -21.00
CA PRO A 22 12.02 -4.97 -22.28
C PRO A 22 10.54 -5.13 -22.67
N LEU A 23 9.93 -4.02 -23.11
CA LEU A 23 8.48 -3.94 -23.39
C LEU A 23 7.95 -5.10 -24.27
N PRO A 24 8.60 -5.51 -25.37
CA PRO A 24 8.11 -6.63 -26.17
C PRO A 24 8.00 -7.94 -25.38
N ARG A 25 8.96 -8.23 -24.50
CA ARG A 25 8.94 -9.44 -23.65
C ARG A 25 7.89 -9.36 -22.56
N MET A 26 7.72 -8.20 -21.94
CA MET A 26 6.66 -7.98 -20.96
C MET A 26 5.28 -8.22 -21.59
N ARG A 27 5.08 -7.77 -22.83
CA ARG A 27 3.84 -8.00 -23.58
C ARG A 27 3.62 -9.47 -23.91
N GLU A 28 4.66 -10.20 -24.33
CA GLU A 28 4.59 -11.65 -24.54
C GLU A 28 4.16 -12.38 -23.26
N ILE A 29 4.73 -12.02 -22.11
CA ILE A 29 4.35 -12.59 -20.80
C ILE A 29 2.89 -12.29 -20.48
N VAL A 30 2.45 -11.04 -20.61
CA VAL A 30 1.05 -10.66 -20.34
C VAL A 30 0.08 -11.39 -21.28
N GLN A 31 0.39 -11.47 -22.57
CA GLN A 31 -0.42 -12.22 -23.54
C GLN A 31 -0.50 -13.70 -23.18
N TYR A 32 0.62 -14.31 -22.78
CA TYR A 32 0.64 -15.68 -22.30
C TYR A 32 -0.27 -15.86 -21.07
N LEU A 33 -0.15 -14.98 -20.07
CA LEU A 33 -1.00 -15.02 -18.87
C LEU A 33 -2.48 -14.91 -19.25
N HIS A 34 -2.85 -13.95 -20.09
CA HIS A 34 -4.23 -13.76 -20.53
C HIS A 34 -4.77 -14.95 -21.32
N ALA A 35 -3.96 -15.56 -22.19
CA ALA A 35 -4.33 -16.77 -22.93
C ALA A 35 -4.58 -17.98 -22.01
N HIS A 36 -4.05 -17.97 -20.80
CA HIS A 36 -4.22 -19.02 -19.79
C HIS A 36 -5.16 -18.63 -18.65
N ASN A 37 -6.05 -17.64 -18.87
CA ASN A 37 -7.00 -17.12 -17.87
C ASN A 37 -6.33 -16.61 -16.58
N GLN A 38 -5.07 -16.19 -16.66
CA GLN A 38 -4.35 -15.55 -15.57
C GLN A 38 -4.41 -14.02 -15.73
N LYS A 39 -4.04 -13.31 -14.66
CA LYS A 39 -4.14 -11.87 -14.54
C LYS A 39 -2.80 -11.25 -14.18
N TYR A 40 -2.59 -10.01 -14.61
CA TYR A 40 -1.35 -9.27 -14.38
C TYR A 40 -1.59 -7.98 -13.59
N ILE A 41 -0.80 -7.74 -12.55
CA ILE A 41 -0.91 -6.57 -11.68
C ILE A 41 0.46 -5.93 -11.54
N LEU A 42 0.52 -4.60 -11.65
CA LEU A 42 1.75 -3.83 -11.50
C LEU A 42 1.63 -2.81 -10.38
N MET A 43 2.76 -2.53 -9.74
CA MET A 43 2.88 -1.45 -8.77
C MET A 43 3.03 -0.07 -9.43
N ALA A 44 2.50 0.96 -8.79
CA ALA A 44 2.76 2.36 -9.08
C ALA A 44 2.81 3.19 -7.79
N ASP A 45 3.90 3.94 -7.62
CA ASP A 45 4.10 4.87 -6.50
C ASP A 45 3.57 6.27 -6.83
N PRO A 46 3.28 7.13 -5.83
CA PRO A 46 2.94 8.53 -6.06
C PRO A 46 4.14 9.34 -6.55
N ALA A 47 5.36 8.95 -6.15
CA ALA A 47 6.55 9.76 -6.28
C ALA A 47 7.01 9.84 -7.74
N VAL A 48 6.88 11.03 -8.35
CA VAL A 48 7.31 11.28 -9.73
C VAL A 48 8.76 11.74 -9.74
N ALA A 49 9.65 10.95 -10.35
CA ALA A 49 11.07 11.28 -10.49
C ALA A 49 11.31 12.66 -11.11
N TYR A 50 12.21 13.45 -10.54
CA TYR A 50 12.71 14.66 -11.20
C TYR A 50 13.53 14.27 -12.44
N ALA A 51 12.95 14.50 -13.62
CA ALA A 51 13.54 14.13 -14.91
C ALA A 51 13.18 15.14 -16.00
N PRO A 52 13.75 16.37 -15.97
CA PRO A 52 13.46 17.40 -16.95
C PRO A 52 14.02 17.05 -18.34
N GLY A 53 13.29 17.43 -19.38
CA GLY A 53 13.78 17.38 -20.77
C GLY A 53 13.47 16.07 -21.52
N GLU A 54 12.56 15.25 -20.99
CA GLU A 54 12.01 14.05 -21.65
C GLU A 54 10.79 14.36 -22.53
N GLY A 55 10.34 15.62 -22.56
CA GLY A 55 9.24 16.13 -23.36
C GLY A 55 7.87 15.74 -22.83
N SER A 56 7.47 14.49 -23.07
CA SER A 56 6.15 13.93 -22.67
C SER A 56 6.22 13.01 -21.45
N GLY A 57 7.38 12.95 -20.80
CA GLY A 57 7.62 12.17 -19.59
C GLY A 57 6.67 12.54 -18.44
N PRO A 58 6.55 11.70 -17.40
CA PRO A 58 5.72 11.99 -16.23
C PRO A 58 6.02 13.36 -15.61
N TYR A 59 7.30 13.66 -15.37
CA TYR A 59 7.74 14.92 -14.76
C TYR A 59 7.42 16.15 -15.61
N ASP A 60 7.82 16.16 -16.89
CA ASP A 60 7.61 17.33 -17.75
C ASP A 60 6.13 17.63 -17.94
N ARG A 61 5.30 16.59 -18.10
CA ARG A 61 3.85 16.78 -18.26
C ARG A 61 3.20 17.26 -16.96
N GLY A 62 3.57 16.69 -15.82
CA GLY A 62 3.04 17.14 -14.53
C GLY A 62 3.44 18.58 -14.21
N THR A 63 4.67 18.96 -14.55
CA THR A 63 5.16 20.34 -14.41
C THR A 63 4.44 21.31 -15.34
N GLN A 64 4.16 20.93 -16.59
CA GLN A 64 3.35 21.74 -17.51
C GLN A 64 1.92 21.98 -17.01
N MET A 65 1.36 21.01 -16.28
CA MET A 65 0.00 21.08 -15.75
C MET A 65 -0.05 21.65 -14.32
N ASP A 66 1.11 21.98 -13.75
CA ASP A 66 1.25 22.52 -12.38
C ASP A 66 0.62 21.68 -11.26
N ILE A 67 0.60 20.35 -11.42
CA ILE A 67 -0.11 19.40 -10.54
C ILE A 67 0.68 18.96 -9.29
N TRP A 68 1.70 19.70 -8.88
CA TRP A 68 2.54 19.34 -7.73
C TRP A 68 2.05 20.04 -6.48
N MET A 69 2.14 19.37 -5.31
CA MET A 69 2.00 20.07 -4.03
C MET A 69 3.05 21.19 -3.93
N LYS A 70 2.71 22.29 -3.25
CA LYS A 70 3.53 23.51 -3.23
C LYS A 70 4.02 23.83 -1.83
N MET A 71 5.30 24.15 -1.72
CA MET A 71 5.85 24.75 -0.50
C MET A 71 5.37 26.20 -0.33
N PRO A 72 5.42 26.79 0.88
CA PRO A 72 4.97 28.16 1.12
C PRO A 72 5.63 29.26 0.27
N ASN A 73 6.82 28.98 -0.28
CA ASN A 73 7.53 29.87 -1.20
C ASN A 73 7.06 29.74 -2.67
N GLY A 74 6.07 28.89 -2.96
CA GLY A 74 5.53 28.60 -4.29
C GLY A 74 6.31 27.55 -5.10
N SER A 75 7.44 27.03 -4.61
CA SER A 75 8.15 25.94 -5.30
C SER A 75 7.39 24.63 -5.16
N ALA A 76 7.51 23.74 -6.15
CA ALA A 76 7.02 22.38 -6.02
C ALA A 76 7.69 21.68 -4.82
N GLU A 77 6.88 21.04 -3.99
CA GLU A 77 7.37 20.18 -2.91
C GLU A 77 8.15 19.02 -3.51
N PHE A 78 9.27 18.67 -2.87
CA PHE A 78 10.06 17.51 -3.24
C PHE A 78 10.14 16.52 -2.08
N ALA A 79 10.25 15.25 -2.43
CA ALA A 79 10.50 14.14 -1.53
C ALA A 79 11.65 13.28 -2.04
N LEU A 80 12.29 12.51 -1.16
CA LEU A 80 13.23 11.46 -1.55
C LEU A 80 12.49 10.12 -1.55
N ALA A 81 12.54 9.41 -2.67
CA ALA A 81 11.94 8.08 -2.81
C ALA A 81 12.77 7.23 -3.78
N TRP A 82 12.29 6.03 -4.10
CA TRP A 82 12.95 5.07 -4.99
C TRP A 82 13.53 5.63 -6.31
N PRO A 83 12.85 6.54 -7.04
CA PRO A 83 13.33 6.98 -8.34
C PRO A 83 14.57 7.87 -8.22
N GLY A 84 15.74 7.38 -8.64
CA GLY A 84 17.00 8.10 -8.54
C GLY A 84 18.12 7.54 -9.41
N LYS A 85 19.03 8.42 -9.84
CA LYS A 85 20.19 8.03 -10.66
C LYS A 85 21.20 7.30 -9.77
N VAL A 86 21.21 5.97 -9.80
CA VAL A 86 22.33 5.17 -9.31
C VAL A 86 23.51 5.38 -10.29
N SER A 87 24.13 6.57 -10.29
CA SER A 87 25.39 6.74 -11.03
C SER A 87 26.54 6.30 -10.14
N GLY A 88 27.03 5.08 -10.35
CA GLY A 88 28.30 4.62 -9.79
C GLY A 88 28.24 3.48 -8.78
N TYR A 89 27.08 2.83 -8.57
CA TYR A 89 26.98 1.71 -7.63
C TYR A 89 27.05 0.36 -8.37
N SER A 90 27.99 -0.49 -7.95
CA SER A 90 28.12 -1.86 -8.44
C SER A 90 27.12 -2.77 -7.67
N PRO A 91 26.44 -3.72 -8.34
CA PRO A 91 25.49 -4.65 -7.71
C PRO A 91 26.12 -5.59 -6.65
N GLU A 92 27.44 -5.59 -6.48
CA GLU A 92 28.17 -6.59 -5.68
C GLU A 92 28.41 -6.17 -4.22
N SER A 93 27.90 -5.02 -3.78
CA SER A 93 28.16 -4.51 -2.43
C SER A 93 26.91 -4.51 -1.55
N TYR A 94 26.97 -5.31 -0.48
CA TYR A 94 25.97 -5.38 0.59
C TYR A 94 25.57 -3.97 1.07
N ILE A 95 24.28 -3.67 0.98
CA ILE A 95 23.70 -2.41 1.42
C ILE A 95 23.09 -2.61 2.81
N PRO A 96 23.61 -1.99 3.89
CA PRO A 96 22.96 -2.04 5.21
C PRO A 96 21.59 -1.35 5.15
N ALA A 97 20.62 -1.83 5.93
CA ALA A 97 19.24 -1.31 6.00
C ALA A 97 19.08 0.19 6.43
N HIS A 98 20.17 0.93 6.57
CA HIS A 98 20.20 2.37 6.92
C HIS A 98 20.70 3.27 5.78
N SER A 99 20.74 2.76 4.54
CA SER A 99 21.25 3.43 3.35
C SER A 99 20.16 4.02 2.46
N GLU A 100 18.93 4.19 2.95
CA GLU A 100 17.77 4.69 2.18
C GLU A 100 18.11 5.99 1.41
N LEU A 101 18.97 6.85 1.98
CA LEU A 101 19.48 8.07 1.33
C LEU A 101 20.44 7.84 0.15
N LEU A 102 21.15 6.71 0.08
CA LEU A 102 22.12 6.42 -0.98
C LEU A 102 21.47 5.88 -2.27
N ILE A 103 20.23 5.38 -2.18
CA ILE A 103 19.47 4.81 -3.31
C ILE A 103 18.26 5.65 -3.71
N SER A 104 17.97 6.73 -2.98
CA SER A 104 16.82 7.60 -3.25
C SER A 104 17.17 8.74 -4.20
N GLY A 105 16.25 9.09 -5.09
CA GLY A 105 16.35 10.32 -5.88
C GLY A 105 15.25 11.32 -5.57
N VAL A 106 15.41 12.51 -6.15
CA VAL A 106 14.49 13.62 -5.97
C VAL A 106 13.21 13.33 -6.75
N THR A 107 12.08 13.45 -6.06
CA THR A 107 10.75 13.22 -6.60
C THR A 107 9.80 14.34 -6.22
N HIS A 108 8.70 14.46 -6.95
CA HIS A 108 7.58 15.33 -6.62
C HIS A 108 6.34 14.50 -6.32
N CYS A 109 5.60 14.91 -5.31
CA CYS A 109 4.32 14.30 -4.97
C CYS A 109 3.19 15.04 -5.71
N PRO A 110 2.35 14.33 -6.48
CA PRO A 110 1.19 14.93 -7.10
C PRO A 110 0.20 15.46 -6.05
N ASP A 111 -0.46 16.57 -6.37
CA ASP A 111 -1.55 17.13 -5.59
C ASP A 111 -2.89 16.55 -6.05
N TRP A 112 -3.48 15.68 -5.23
CA TRP A 112 -4.77 15.05 -5.54
C TRP A 112 -5.97 15.98 -5.42
N PHE A 113 -5.80 17.20 -4.90
CA PHE A 113 -6.84 18.23 -4.91
C PHE A 113 -6.80 19.12 -6.16
N HIS A 114 -5.75 19.01 -6.99
CA HIS A 114 -5.65 19.79 -8.23
C HIS A 114 -6.70 19.32 -9.24
N PRO A 115 -7.49 20.21 -9.89
CA PRO A 115 -8.57 19.80 -10.79
C PRO A 115 -8.09 18.92 -11.96
N ASP A 116 -6.88 19.17 -12.47
CA ASP A 116 -6.33 18.44 -13.61
C ASP A 116 -5.59 17.14 -13.25
N ILE A 117 -5.50 16.77 -11.96
CA ILE A 117 -4.73 15.59 -11.54
C ILE A 117 -5.34 14.29 -12.07
N GLN A 118 -6.68 14.21 -12.10
CA GLN A 118 -7.38 13.03 -12.61
C GLN A 118 -7.10 12.83 -14.09
N ASP A 119 -7.08 13.91 -14.88
CA ASP A 119 -6.79 13.87 -16.31
C ASP A 119 -5.34 13.47 -16.57
N TYR A 120 -4.40 14.02 -15.80
CA TYR A 120 -3.00 13.61 -15.85
C TYR A 120 -2.86 12.10 -15.58
N TRP A 121 -3.41 11.61 -14.47
CA TRP A 121 -3.27 10.22 -14.05
C TRP A 121 -3.96 9.25 -15.02
N THR A 122 -5.17 9.60 -15.46
CA THR A 122 -5.92 8.83 -16.46
C THR A 122 -5.17 8.76 -17.79
N ASN A 123 -4.56 9.86 -18.22
CA ASN A 123 -3.74 9.88 -19.43
C ASN A 123 -2.52 8.96 -19.31
N LYS A 124 -1.79 9.01 -18.19
CA LYS A 124 -0.63 8.13 -17.95
C LYS A 124 -1.03 6.66 -17.94
N PHE A 125 -2.14 6.30 -17.28
CA PHE A 125 -2.66 4.94 -17.28
C PHE A 125 -3.09 4.48 -18.68
N ARG A 126 -3.75 5.33 -19.46
CA ARG A 126 -4.18 5.00 -20.84
C ARG A 126 -3.01 4.77 -21.79
N LEU A 127 -1.92 5.51 -21.62
CA LEU A 127 -0.73 5.39 -22.47
C LEU A 127 0.13 4.20 -22.05
N PHE A 128 0.51 4.13 -20.77
CA PHE A 128 1.46 3.13 -20.29
C PHE A 128 0.84 1.73 -20.17
N TYR A 129 -0.42 1.64 -19.74
CA TYR A 129 -1.13 0.37 -19.60
C TYR A 129 -2.02 0.03 -20.80
N ASN A 130 -1.73 0.58 -21.98
CA ASN A 130 -2.47 0.30 -23.19
C ASN A 130 -2.31 -1.17 -23.62
N ALA A 131 -3.38 -1.82 -24.08
CA ALA A 131 -3.31 -3.20 -24.55
C ALA A 131 -2.54 -3.38 -25.87
N THR A 132 -2.53 -2.34 -26.71
CA THR A 132 -1.93 -2.35 -28.05
C THR A 132 -0.47 -1.95 -28.04
N ASP A 133 -0.10 -0.98 -27.22
CA ASP A 133 1.23 -0.35 -27.26
C ASP A 133 1.94 -0.30 -25.89
N GLY A 134 1.25 -0.69 -24.82
CA GLY A 134 1.76 -0.67 -23.45
C GLY A 134 1.70 -2.05 -22.78
N ILE A 135 1.55 -2.06 -21.45
CA ILE A 135 1.41 -3.28 -20.64
C ILE A 135 -0.05 -3.45 -20.20
N ASP A 136 -0.75 -4.47 -20.71
CA ASP A 136 -2.16 -4.70 -20.36
C ASP A 136 -2.34 -5.30 -18.97
N ILE A 137 -2.42 -4.46 -17.94
CA ILE A 137 -2.69 -4.89 -16.57
C ILE A 137 -4.19 -5.17 -16.34
N ASP A 138 -4.51 -6.00 -15.35
CA ASP A 138 -5.88 -6.29 -14.90
C ASP A 138 -6.22 -5.65 -13.55
N GLY A 139 -5.20 -5.21 -12.82
CA GLY A 139 -5.33 -4.48 -11.56
C GLY A 139 -4.08 -3.65 -11.28
N ALA A 140 -4.18 -2.75 -10.31
CA ALA A 140 -3.09 -1.87 -9.90
C ALA A 140 -2.76 -2.05 -8.41
N TRP A 141 -1.48 -2.02 -8.08
CA TRP A 141 -0.98 -1.96 -6.73
C TRP A 141 -0.45 -0.54 -6.50
N ILE A 142 -1.05 0.17 -5.55
CA ILE A 142 -0.65 1.53 -5.18
C ILE A 142 0.08 1.45 -3.84
N ASP A 143 1.35 1.83 -3.84
CA ASP A 143 2.20 1.77 -2.66
C ASP A 143 2.87 3.12 -2.39
N MET A 144 3.58 3.22 -1.27
CA MET A 144 4.37 4.39 -0.87
C MET A 144 3.53 5.68 -0.74
N ASN A 145 2.22 5.54 -0.54
CA ASN A 145 1.24 6.60 -0.69
C ASN A 145 0.71 7.18 0.62
N GLU A 146 1.51 7.17 1.69
CA GLU A 146 1.21 7.90 2.92
C GLU A 146 1.05 9.40 2.73
N PRO A 147 1.89 10.15 1.97
CA PRO A 147 3.02 9.80 1.10
C PRO A 147 4.36 9.56 1.82
N SER A 148 5.04 8.46 1.51
CA SER A 148 6.32 8.11 2.14
C SER A 148 7.48 8.94 1.58
N ASN A 149 8.39 9.37 2.46
CA ASN A 149 9.59 10.13 2.12
C ASN A 149 10.81 9.57 2.88
N ALA A 150 11.92 9.28 2.18
CA ALA A 150 13.16 8.75 2.73
C ALA A 150 14.08 9.81 3.35
N GLN A 151 13.73 11.10 3.23
CA GLN A 151 14.54 12.18 3.81
C GLN A 151 14.46 12.17 5.34
N GLN A 152 15.61 12.00 6.01
CA GLN A 152 15.75 12.35 7.42
C GLN A 152 15.82 13.88 7.53
N MET A 153 14.74 14.51 8.01
CA MET A 153 14.71 15.96 8.14
C MET A 153 15.57 16.40 9.33
N ALA A 154 16.37 17.46 9.14
CA ALA A 154 17.17 18.03 10.22
C ALA A 154 16.27 18.61 11.31
N LEU A 155 16.60 18.32 12.56
CA LEU A 155 15.92 18.87 13.73
C LEU A 155 15.89 20.40 13.64
N PRO A 156 14.72 21.07 13.85
CA PRO A 156 14.69 22.51 14.04
C PRO A 156 15.45 22.90 15.32
N PRO A 157 15.93 24.15 15.42
CA PRO A 157 16.67 24.60 16.59
C PRO A 157 15.85 24.44 17.89
N PRO A 158 16.50 24.22 19.04
CA PRO A 158 15.82 24.01 20.32
C PRO A 158 14.81 25.11 20.64
N ARG A 159 13.69 24.74 21.28
CA ARG A 159 12.67 25.70 21.74
C ARG A 159 13.32 26.82 22.56
N THR A 160 13.15 28.07 22.12
CA THR A 160 13.57 29.28 22.86
C THR A 160 12.50 29.80 23.81
N ALA A 161 11.27 29.28 23.70
CA ALA A 161 10.18 29.67 24.59
C ALA A 161 10.32 29.01 25.98
N PRO A 162 10.23 29.78 27.07
CA PRO A 162 10.22 29.23 28.42
C PRO A 162 8.96 28.38 28.67
N VAL A 163 9.08 27.44 29.60
CA VAL A 163 7.98 26.56 30.02
C VAL A 163 6.82 27.43 30.56
N PRO A 164 5.58 27.21 30.09
CA PRO A 164 4.41 27.93 30.59
C PRO A 164 4.23 27.73 32.10
N ASP A 165 3.73 28.76 32.79
CA ASP A 165 3.47 28.72 34.23
C ASP A 165 2.49 27.57 34.56
N PRO A 166 2.81 26.69 35.53
CA PRO A 166 1.95 25.58 35.96
C PRO A 166 0.55 26.00 36.42
N THR A 167 0.34 27.28 36.70
CA THR A 167 -0.93 27.86 37.15
C THR A 167 -1.78 28.44 36.02
N THR A 168 -1.32 28.33 34.76
CA THR A 168 -2.08 28.79 33.59
C THR A 168 -3.42 28.04 33.50
N PRO A 169 -4.57 28.73 33.56
CA PRO A 169 -5.88 28.07 33.53
C PRO A 169 -6.08 27.30 32.22
N ILE A 170 -6.39 26.00 32.32
CA ILE A 170 -6.54 25.08 31.18
C ILE A 170 -7.86 25.33 30.43
N PHE A 171 -8.90 25.83 31.11
CA PHE A 171 -10.20 26.11 30.52
C PHE A 171 -10.69 27.50 30.95
N GLY A 172 -10.91 28.37 29.96
CA GLY A 172 -11.67 29.61 30.12
C GLY A 172 -12.91 29.55 29.24
N GLU A 173 -14.04 30.06 29.74
CA GLU A 173 -15.24 30.24 28.93
C GLU A 173 -15.00 31.37 27.91
N SER A 174 -14.48 31.01 26.74
CA SER A 174 -14.50 31.88 25.57
C SER A 174 -15.74 31.56 24.74
N PRO A 175 -16.58 32.55 24.39
CA PRO A 175 -17.67 32.35 23.45
C PRO A 175 -17.06 32.03 22.07
N SER A 176 -17.07 30.75 21.68
CA SER A 176 -16.47 30.30 20.43
C SER A 176 -17.45 30.45 19.27
N SER A 177 -17.34 31.56 18.54
CA SER A 177 -17.66 31.54 17.12
C SER A 177 -16.54 30.80 16.39
N LEU A 178 -16.86 29.80 15.55
CA LEU A 178 -15.87 29.15 14.69
C LEU A 178 -15.15 30.23 13.85
N ARG A 179 -13.89 30.51 14.20
CA ARG A 179 -12.99 31.33 13.40
C ARG A 179 -12.04 30.40 12.66
N LYS A 180 -11.60 30.84 11.48
CA LYS A 180 -10.44 30.27 10.77
C LYS A 180 -9.29 30.13 11.77
N ARG A 181 -8.66 28.95 11.83
CA ARG A 181 -7.56 28.65 12.74
C ARG A 181 -6.44 29.68 12.51
N ASP A 182 -5.96 30.29 13.60
CA ASP A 182 -5.06 31.45 13.58
C ASP A 182 -3.78 31.19 12.76
N ASP A 183 -3.34 32.19 11.99
CA ASP A 183 -2.27 32.05 10.98
C ASP A 183 -0.85 31.92 11.60
N GLY A 184 -0.75 32.00 12.94
CA GLY A 184 0.51 31.93 13.71
C GLY A 184 0.86 30.55 14.28
N ILE A 185 0.07 29.50 13.99
CA ILE A 185 0.36 28.14 14.44
C ILE A 185 1.48 27.54 13.60
N ASN A 186 2.54 27.09 14.26
CA ASN A 186 3.59 26.32 13.60
C ASN A 186 3.05 24.95 13.17
N LEU A 187 2.70 24.81 11.89
CA LEU A 187 2.18 23.57 11.31
C LEU A 187 3.20 22.41 11.38
N LEU A 188 4.50 22.72 11.45
CA LEU A 188 5.56 21.71 11.60
C LEU A 188 5.67 21.19 13.04
N ASN A 189 5.32 22.03 14.03
CA ASN A 189 5.37 21.69 15.45
C ASN A 189 4.08 22.14 16.15
N PRO A 190 3.00 21.36 16.02
CA PRO A 190 1.72 21.73 16.62
C PRO A 190 1.82 21.79 18.15
N PRO A 191 0.98 22.60 18.82
CA PRO A 191 1.00 22.75 20.28
C PRO A 191 0.86 21.42 21.03
N TYR A 192 0.10 20.49 20.47
CA TYR A 192 -0.07 19.13 20.95
C TYR A 192 0.62 18.15 19.99
N PRO A 193 1.80 17.64 20.33
CA PRO A 193 2.43 16.57 19.55
C PRO A 193 1.70 15.25 19.82
N ILE A 194 1.27 14.58 18.76
CA ILE A 194 0.78 13.21 18.86
C ILE A 194 1.95 12.24 19.12
N GLU A 195 1.66 11.06 19.65
CA GLU A 195 2.65 9.99 19.81
C GLU A 195 2.95 9.32 18.46
N ASN A 196 3.54 10.07 17.54
CA ASN A 196 3.96 9.58 16.25
C ASN A 196 5.28 8.79 16.38
N ALA A 197 5.30 7.57 15.87
CA ALA A 197 6.45 6.67 15.95
C ALA A 197 7.72 7.24 15.26
N ALA A 198 7.54 8.08 14.23
CA ALA A 198 8.64 8.72 13.52
C ALA A 198 9.11 10.06 14.16
N GLY A 199 8.48 10.51 15.24
CA GLY A 199 8.74 11.81 15.86
C GLY A 199 7.83 12.90 15.31
N ASP A 200 8.41 14.00 14.80
CA ASP A 200 7.62 15.13 14.28
C ASP A 200 6.73 14.73 13.10
N LEU A 201 5.67 15.50 12.82
CA LEU A 201 4.67 15.12 11.83
C LEU A 201 5.21 15.01 10.40
N SER A 202 6.17 15.86 10.02
CA SER A 202 6.80 15.79 8.68
C SER A 202 7.84 14.68 8.56
N MET A 203 8.18 13.97 9.65
CA MET A 203 9.22 12.93 9.59
C MET A 203 8.78 11.77 8.71
N LYS A 204 9.63 11.43 7.74
CA LYS A 204 9.41 10.39 6.73
C LYS A 204 8.18 10.59 5.85
N THR A 205 7.72 11.82 5.69
CA THR A 205 6.54 12.14 4.87
C THR A 205 6.67 13.51 4.19
N SER A 206 5.60 13.99 3.56
CA SER A 206 5.48 15.35 3.02
C SER A 206 5.46 16.40 4.14
N TRP A 207 5.85 17.62 3.82
CA TRP A 207 5.89 18.72 4.77
C TRP A 207 4.48 19.15 5.14
N THR A 208 4.16 19.20 6.43
CA THR A 208 2.81 19.59 6.88
C THR A 208 2.41 21.03 6.51
N ASN A 209 3.38 21.88 6.19
CA ASN A 209 3.14 23.25 5.70
C ASN A 209 3.08 23.33 4.16
N ALA A 210 3.17 22.22 3.44
CA ALA A 210 2.86 22.17 2.02
C ALA A 210 1.39 22.53 1.79
N THR A 211 1.11 23.09 0.63
CA THR A 211 -0.18 23.64 0.23
C THR A 211 -0.67 22.95 -1.04
N HIS A 212 -1.97 22.68 -1.05
CA HIS A 212 -2.69 22.14 -2.19
C HIS A 212 -3.27 23.27 -3.05
N ALA A 213 -3.62 22.98 -4.29
CA ALA A 213 -4.14 23.90 -5.28
C ALA A 213 -5.44 24.60 -4.84
N ASN A 214 -6.22 23.95 -3.97
CA ASN A 214 -7.45 24.50 -3.40
C ASN A 214 -7.22 25.38 -2.14
N GLY A 215 -5.96 25.58 -1.73
CA GLY A 215 -5.57 26.39 -0.58
C GLY A 215 -5.58 25.65 0.75
N LEU A 216 -5.88 24.34 0.78
CA LEU A 216 -5.69 23.51 1.96
C LEU A 216 -4.21 23.27 2.23
N VAL A 217 -3.89 22.93 3.48
CA VAL A 217 -2.53 22.58 3.91
C VAL A 217 -2.44 21.09 4.20
N GLU A 218 -1.29 20.49 3.91
CA GLU A 218 -1.03 19.06 4.11
C GLU A 218 -1.29 18.65 5.57
N TYR A 219 -1.07 19.54 6.54
CA TYR A 219 -1.42 19.30 7.94
C TYR A 219 -2.86 18.80 8.16
N ASP A 220 -3.84 19.32 7.42
CA ASP A 220 -5.26 18.97 7.57
C ASP A 220 -5.67 17.79 6.67
N THR A 221 -4.91 17.49 5.62
CA THR A 221 -5.27 16.58 4.52
C THR A 221 -4.39 15.34 4.41
N HIS A 222 -3.26 15.28 5.13
CA HIS A 222 -2.23 14.23 5.02
C HIS A 222 -2.81 12.81 4.97
N ASN A 223 -3.69 12.48 5.93
CA ASN A 223 -4.27 11.14 6.05
C ASN A 223 -5.19 10.75 4.87
N LEU A 224 -5.58 11.69 4.00
CA LEU A 224 -6.41 11.44 2.82
C LEU A 224 -5.59 11.08 1.59
N TYR A 225 -4.30 11.41 1.55
CA TYR A 225 -3.45 11.37 0.36
C TYR A 225 -3.52 10.02 -0.37
N GLY A 226 -3.24 8.93 0.35
CA GLY A 226 -3.24 7.59 -0.23
C GLY A 226 -4.61 7.11 -0.70
N THR A 227 -5.68 7.54 -0.03
CA THR A 227 -7.05 7.22 -0.46
C THR A 227 -7.37 7.95 -1.76
N MET A 228 -7.02 9.23 -1.87
CA MET A 228 -7.28 10.03 -3.07
C MET A 228 -6.50 9.51 -4.28
N MET A 229 -5.22 9.19 -4.12
CA MET A 229 -4.42 8.54 -5.16
C MET A 229 -5.08 7.25 -5.65
N SER A 230 -5.52 6.42 -4.72
CA SER A 230 -6.05 5.09 -5.02
C SER A 230 -7.43 5.15 -5.69
N VAL A 231 -8.26 6.12 -5.33
CA VAL A 231 -9.51 6.41 -6.04
C VAL A 231 -9.20 6.92 -7.45
N ALA A 232 -8.26 7.85 -7.61
CA ALA A 232 -7.87 8.37 -8.92
C ALA A 232 -7.31 7.27 -9.84
N ALA A 233 -6.50 6.35 -9.30
CA ALA A 233 -5.98 5.18 -10.00
C ALA A 233 -7.08 4.18 -10.39
N ARG A 234 -8.07 3.96 -9.52
CA ARG A 234 -9.24 3.14 -9.81
C ARG A 234 -10.03 3.72 -10.98
N ASP A 235 -10.30 5.02 -10.96
CA ASP A 235 -11.08 5.68 -11.99
C ASP A 235 -10.31 5.73 -13.32
N ALA A 236 -8.99 5.91 -13.28
CA ALA A 236 -8.11 5.77 -14.44
C ALA A 236 -8.17 4.35 -15.05
N MET A 237 -8.21 3.30 -14.21
CA MET A 237 -8.37 1.91 -14.67
C MET A 237 -9.73 1.65 -15.31
N LEU A 238 -10.82 2.17 -14.73
CA LEU A 238 -12.16 2.09 -15.30
C LEU A 238 -12.27 2.85 -16.63
N ALA A 239 -11.65 4.03 -16.70
CA ALA A 239 -11.60 4.85 -17.90
C ALA A 239 -10.76 4.23 -19.04
N ARG A 240 -9.86 3.30 -18.71
CA ARG A 240 -9.07 2.51 -19.67
C ARG A 240 -9.84 1.29 -20.18
N ARG A 241 -10.61 0.62 -19.32
CA ARG A 241 -11.41 -0.58 -19.66
C ARG A 241 -12.90 -0.42 -19.25
N PRO A 242 -13.69 0.40 -19.97
CA PRO A 242 -15.09 0.63 -19.63
C PRO A 242 -15.90 -0.68 -19.58
N GLY A 243 -16.75 -0.81 -18.57
CA GLY A 243 -17.62 -1.99 -18.38
C GLY A 243 -16.95 -3.18 -17.65
N LEU A 244 -15.64 -3.12 -17.40
CA LEU A 244 -14.94 -4.14 -16.61
C LEU A 244 -14.67 -3.64 -15.19
N ARG A 245 -14.86 -4.53 -14.20
CA ARG A 245 -14.50 -4.25 -12.81
C ARG A 245 -12.98 -4.27 -12.68
N THR A 246 -12.43 -3.30 -11.96
CA THR A 246 -11.00 -3.21 -11.65
C THR A 246 -10.70 -3.70 -10.22
N LEU A 247 -9.45 -4.05 -9.97
CA LEU A 247 -8.89 -4.29 -8.64
C LEU A 247 -7.78 -3.27 -8.39
N VAL A 248 -7.88 -2.52 -7.30
CA VAL A 248 -6.82 -1.65 -6.80
C VAL A 248 -6.54 -2.02 -5.36
N ILE A 249 -5.27 -2.26 -5.06
CA ILE A 249 -4.78 -2.59 -3.71
C ILE A 249 -3.88 -1.44 -3.25
N THR A 250 -4.20 -0.81 -2.12
CA THR A 250 -3.50 0.38 -1.60
C THR A 250 -2.85 0.13 -0.23
N ARG A 251 -1.75 0.82 0.05
CA ARG A 251 -1.15 0.84 1.38
C ARG A 251 -1.88 1.79 2.32
N SER A 252 -1.78 3.09 2.09
CA SER A 252 -2.44 4.10 2.91
C SER A 252 -3.94 4.14 2.62
N THR A 253 -4.74 4.25 3.68
CA THR A 253 -6.21 4.26 3.65
C THR A 253 -6.79 5.12 4.74
N PHE A 254 -7.88 5.82 4.43
CA PHE A 254 -8.72 6.54 5.37
C PHE A 254 -10.15 5.98 5.37
N ALA A 255 -10.99 6.44 6.29
CA ALA A 255 -12.40 6.06 6.35
C ALA A 255 -13.09 6.29 5.00
N GLY A 256 -13.76 5.25 4.48
CA GLY A 256 -14.41 5.27 3.17
C GLY A 256 -13.59 4.66 2.02
N ALA A 257 -12.28 4.43 2.20
CA ALA A 257 -11.44 3.81 1.16
C ALA A 257 -11.96 2.46 0.67
N GLY A 258 -12.54 1.65 1.57
CA GLY A 258 -13.07 0.31 1.28
C GLY A 258 -14.19 0.26 0.24
N ALA A 259 -14.87 1.38 -0.03
CA ALA A 259 -15.87 1.48 -1.10
C ALA A 259 -15.25 1.45 -2.51
N HIS A 260 -13.95 1.77 -2.61
CA HIS A 260 -13.26 1.95 -3.88
C HIS A 260 -12.14 0.91 -4.07
N VAL A 261 -11.40 0.58 -3.01
CA VAL A 261 -10.14 -0.15 -3.10
C VAL A 261 -10.00 -1.23 -2.02
N GLY A 262 -9.14 -2.22 -2.29
CA GLY A 262 -8.69 -3.19 -1.30
C GLY A 262 -7.37 -2.77 -0.64
N LYS A 263 -6.94 -3.51 0.37
CA LYS A 263 -5.75 -3.20 1.17
C LYS A 263 -4.98 -4.48 1.53
N TRP A 264 -3.67 -4.38 1.72
CA TRP A 264 -2.93 -5.36 2.50
C TRP A 264 -2.41 -4.73 3.79
N LEU A 265 -2.08 -5.57 4.77
CA LEU A 265 -1.65 -5.13 6.10
C LEU A 265 -0.25 -4.48 6.14
N GLY A 266 0.43 -4.35 4.99
CA GLY A 266 1.76 -3.76 4.91
C GLY A 266 2.87 -4.77 5.20
N ASP A 267 4.05 -4.22 5.44
CA ASP A 267 5.31 -4.94 5.60
C ASP A 267 5.34 -5.66 6.95
N ASN A 268 5.04 -6.95 6.93
CA ASN A 268 5.07 -7.80 8.11
C ASN A 268 6.38 -8.60 8.18
N PHE A 269 6.71 -9.11 9.38
CA PHE A 269 7.84 -10.00 9.59
C PHE A 269 7.41 -11.47 9.56
N SER A 270 8.29 -12.35 9.12
CA SER A 270 8.15 -13.81 9.16
C SER A 270 8.24 -14.33 10.59
N SER A 271 7.24 -14.04 11.42
CA SER A 271 7.19 -14.47 12.83
C SER A 271 5.80 -14.93 13.27
N TRP A 272 5.74 -15.79 14.29
CA TRP A 272 4.46 -16.24 14.88
C TRP A 272 3.65 -15.10 15.51
N GLY A 273 4.31 -14.04 15.98
CA GLY A 273 3.63 -12.83 16.45
C GLY A 273 2.85 -12.16 15.33
N GLN A 274 3.50 -11.94 14.18
CA GLN A 274 2.88 -11.33 13.00
C GLN A 274 1.80 -12.22 12.38
N TYR A 275 2.00 -13.54 12.41
CA TYR A 275 0.96 -14.51 12.04
C TYR A 275 -0.34 -14.27 12.84
N ARG A 276 -0.26 -14.13 14.17
CA ARG A 276 -1.43 -13.86 15.02
C ARG A 276 -2.01 -12.47 14.80
N LEU A 277 -1.14 -11.45 14.67
CA LEU A 277 -1.56 -10.08 14.37
C LEU A 277 -2.30 -9.99 13.04
N SER A 278 -1.96 -10.84 12.05
CA SER A 278 -2.65 -10.84 10.76
C SER A 278 -4.13 -11.24 10.88
N ILE A 279 -4.50 -12.11 11.81
CA ILE A 279 -5.89 -12.48 12.09
C ILE A 279 -6.66 -11.25 12.61
N ALA A 280 -6.10 -10.57 13.62
CA ALA A 280 -6.69 -9.38 14.21
C ALA A 280 -6.78 -8.22 13.18
N GLY A 281 -5.74 -8.01 12.39
CA GLY A 281 -5.69 -6.96 11.38
C GLY A 281 -6.70 -7.18 10.25
N VAL A 282 -6.83 -8.40 9.73
CA VAL A 282 -7.83 -8.75 8.71
C VAL A 282 -9.25 -8.58 9.27
N LEU A 283 -9.51 -9.04 10.49
CA LEU A 283 -10.79 -8.87 11.16
C LEU A 283 -11.15 -7.38 11.36
N GLY A 284 -10.20 -6.56 11.84
CA GLY A 284 -10.41 -5.13 12.05
C GLY A 284 -10.69 -4.39 10.74
N MET A 285 -9.90 -4.66 9.69
CA MET A 285 -10.05 -4.02 8.38
C MET A 285 -11.35 -4.40 7.68
N ALA A 286 -11.68 -5.69 7.64
CA ALA A 286 -12.92 -6.16 6.99
C ALA A 286 -14.16 -5.80 7.81
N GLY A 287 -14.11 -5.97 9.13
CA GLY A 287 -15.25 -5.83 10.02
C GLY A 287 -15.56 -4.40 10.41
N MET A 288 -14.56 -3.67 10.92
CA MET A 288 -14.76 -2.34 11.51
C MET A 288 -14.53 -1.23 10.48
N PHE A 289 -13.45 -1.33 9.70
CA PHE A 289 -13.09 -0.30 8.72
C PHE A 289 -13.75 -0.51 7.35
N GLN A 290 -14.52 -1.58 7.19
CA GLN A 290 -15.30 -1.91 5.99
C GLN A 290 -14.45 -1.99 4.70
N ILE A 291 -13.19 -2.42 4.84
CA ILE A 291 -12.31 -2.75 3.73
C ILE A 291 -12.35 -4.27 3.53
N SER A 292 -13.35 -4.73 2.78
CA SER A 292 -13.65 -6.17 2.63
C SER A 292 -12.56 -6.95 1.91
N MET A 293 -11.90 -6.35 0.91
CA MET A 293 -10.79 -6.97 0.19
C MET A 293 -9.48 -6.70 0.94
N VAL A 294 -9.22 -7.50 1.98
CA VAL A 294 -8.03 -7.36 2.83
C VAL A 294 -7.30 -8.68 3.07
N GLY A 295 -5.99 -8.58 3.27
CA GLY A 295 -5.09 -9.71 3.54
C GLY A 295 -3.72 -9.26 4.00
N THR A 296 -2.82 -10.21 4.19
CA THR A 296 -1.43 -9.98 4.60
C THR A 296 -0.50 -10.65 3.61
N ASP A 297 0.78 -10.27 3.64
CA ASP A 297 1.82 -11.03 2.97
C ASP A 297 2.02 -12.37 3.67
N ILE A 298 1.55 -13.43 3.02
CA ILE A 298 1.66 -14.80 3.50
C ILE A 298 3.14 -15.17 3.52
N CYS A 299 3.55 -15.89 4.56
CA CYS A 299 4.93 -16.26 4.91
C CYS A 299 5.74 -15.15 5.58
N GLY A 300 5.36 -13.87 5.41
CA GLY A 300 6.05 -12.70 5.95
C GLY A 300 6.89 -12.00 4.88
N TYR A 301 6.83 -10.67 4.86
CA TYR A 301 7.57 -9.82 3.93
C TYR A 301 9.03 -9.67 4.33
N ALA A 302 9.32 -9.45 5.62
CA ALA A 302 10.68 -9.36 6.13
C ALA A 302 11.08 -10.64 6.87
N GLU A 303 12.38 -10.91 6.95
CA GLU A 303 13.01 -12.06 7.62
C GLU A 303 12.70 -13.43 6.98
N ILE A 304 13.54 -14.42 7.30
CA ILE A 304 13.39 -15.81 6.87
C ILE A 304 13.00 -16.63 8.11
N ALA A 305 11.88 -17.34 8.03
CA ALA A 305 11.40 -18.22 9.09
C ALA A 305 11.56 -19.70 8.76
N ALA A 306 11.26 -20.55 9.75
CA ALA A 306 11.16 -21.99 9.56
C ALA A 306 10.02 -22.37 8.60
N SER A 307 10.24 -23.44 7.82
CA SER A 307 9.26 -23.95 6.84
C SER A 307 7.88 -24.29 7.43
N THR A 308 7.80 -24.58 8.73
CA THR A 308 6.55 -24.86 9.45
C THR A 308 5.66 -23.63 9.58
N LEU A 309 6.24 -22.45 9.85
CA LEU A 309 5.49 -21.19 9.91
C LEU A 309 4.89 -20.89 8.53
N TRP A 310 5.67 -21.03 7.46
CA TRP A 310 5.20 -20.77 6.10
C TRP A 310 4.08 -21.72 5.67
N ALA A 311 4.20 -23.01 5.98
CA ALA A 311 3.11 -23.96 5.74
C ALA A 311 1.85 -23.60 6.54
N GLY A 312 1.99 -23.25 7.83
CA GLY A 312 0.89 -22.80 8.67
C GLY A 312 0.24 -21.49 8.18
N TRP A 313 1.05 -20.55 7.70
CA TRP A 313 0.59 -19.28 7.12
C TRP A 313 -0.12 -19.48 5.80
N ALA A 314 0.36 -20.36 4.92
CA ALA A 314 -0.38 -20.72 3.71
C ALA A 314 -1.75 -21.33 4.05
N MET A 315 -1.81 -22.20 5.07
CA MET A 315 -3.05 -22.84 5.53
C MET A 315 -4.06 -21.85 6.10
N LEU A 316 -3.63 -20.80 6.80
CA LEU A 316 -4.49 -19.71 7.25
C LEU A 316 -4.85 -18.76 6.10
N GLY A 317 -3.84 -18.35 5.33
CA GLY A 317 -3.96 -17.35 4.27
C GLY A 317 -4.89 -17.74 3.12
N ARG A 318 -5.18 -19.04 2.97
CA ARG A 318 -6.22 -19.54 2.06
C ARG A 318 -7.61 -18.96 2.34
N PHE A 319 -7.84 -18.46 3.55
CA PHE A 319 -9.11 -17.88 3.96
C PHE A 319 -9.12 -16.35 3.91
N TYR A 320 -7.99 -15.69 3.66
CA TYR A 320 -7.99 -14.23 3.52
C TYR A 320 -8.74 -13.81 2.27
N PRO A 321 -9.59 -12.77 2.35
CA PRO A 321 -10.25 -12.20 1.17
C PRO A 321 -9.24 -11.88 0.07
N PHE A 322 -8.15 -11.21 0.44
CA PHE A 322 -6.97 -11.02 -0.40
C PHE A 322 -5.87 -12.03 -0.04
N MET A 323 -5.59 -12.97 -0.94
CA MET A 323 -4.54 -13.98 -0.75
C MET A 323 -3.35 -13.65 -1.65
N ARG A 324 -2.26 -13.16 -1.06
CA ARG A 324 -0.99 -12.89 -1.73
C ARG A 324 0.14 -13.58 -0.99
N CYS A 325 0.96 -14.32 -1.73
CA CYS A 325 2.29 -14.73 -1.27
C CYS A 325 3.26 -13.71 -1.82
N MET A 326 4.01 -13.06 -0.94
CA MET A 326 5.08 -12.14 -1.31
C MET A 326 6.40 -12.84 -1.04
N THR A 327 7.36 -12.74 -1.94
CA THR A 327 8.73 -13.15 -1.65
C THR A 327 9.31 -12.21 -0.60
N ALA A 328 10.05 -12.73 0.38
CA ALA A 328 10.59 -11.86 1.40
C ALA A 328 11.48 -10.78 0.78
N HIS A 329 11.21 -9.52 1.08
CA HIS A 329 12.04 -8.39 0.70
C HIS A 329 13.10 -8.16 1.78
N ASN A 330 14.00 -9.13 1.91
CA ASN A 330 15.18 -9.00 2.75
C ASN A 330 16.39 -8.71 1.85
N ALA A 331 16.38 -7.52 1.25
CA ALA A 331 17.34 -7.07 0.23
C ALA A 331 17.36 -7.95 -1.03
N ASP A 332 18.06 -7.47 -2.07
CA ASP A 332 18.27 -8.11 -3.39
C ASP A 332 18.91 -9.53 -3.32
N THR A 333 19.11 -10.09 -2.14
CA THR A 333 19.74 -11.41 -1.87
C THR A 333 18.81 -12.40 -1.16
N SER A 334 17.53 -12.06 -1.01
CA SER A 334 16.52 -12.91 -0.37
C SER A 334 16.22 -14.20 -1.15
N ILE A 335 15.91 -15.27 -0.41
CA ILE A 335 15.51 -16.55 -1.01
C ILE A 335 14.07 -16.48 -1.51
N GLY A 336 13.81 -17.04 -2.70
CA GLY A 336 12.45 -17.13 -3.25
C GLY A 336 11.53 -17.91 -2.32
N GLN A 337 10.43 -17.28 -1.89
CA GLN A 337 9.45 -17.86 -0.96
C GLN A 337 8.20 -18.42 -1.63
N GLU A 338 8.24 -18.65 -2.93
CA GLU A 338 7.12 -19.19 -3.67
C GLU A 338 6.75 -20.59 -3.15
N PHE A 339 5.47 -20.92 -3.21
CA PHE A 339 4.98 -22.19 -2.68
C PHE A 339 5.65 -23.43 -3.29
N TYR A 340 6.24 -23.32 -4.48
CA TYR A 340 6.93 -24.43 -5.14
C TYR A 340 8.39 -24.63 -4.66
N CYS A 341 8.98 -23.66 -3.96
CA CYS A 341 10.40 -23.69 -3.58
C CYS A 341 10.74 -24.80 -2.58
N TRP A 342 9.76 -25.25 -1.77
CA TRP A 342 9.95 -26.36 -0.83
C TRP A 342 8.88 -27.43 -1.00
N PRO A 343 9.24 -28.73 -1.05
CA PRO A 343 8.27 -29.82 -1.24
C PRO A 343 7.14 -29.85 -0.21
N VAL A 344 7.44 -29.58 1.07
CA VAL A 344 6.44 -29.56 2.15
C VAL A 344 5.43 -28.42 1.97
N ILE A 345 5.90 -27.25 1.55
CA ILE A 345 5.06 -26.07 1.31
C ILE A 345 4.25 -26.28 0.03
N ALA A 346 4.85 -26.86 -1.01
CA ALA A 346 4.14 -27.18 -2.26
C ALA A 346 3.00 -28.18 -2.01
N HIS A 347 3.20 -29.15 -1.13
CA HIS A 347 2.16 -30.08 -0.72
C HIS A 347 1.04 -29.38 0.07
N ALA A 348 1.37 -28.55 1.06
CA ALA A 348 0.40 -27.76 1.80
C ALA A 348 -0.37 -26.79 0.87
N ALA A 349 0.33 -26.13 -0.05
CA ALA A 349 -0.24 -25.18 -1.00
C ALA A 349 -1.25 -25.82 -1.95
N ARG A 350 -1.03 -27.07 -2.40
CA ARG A 350 -2.04 -27.80 -3.19
C ARG A 350 -3.34 -28.00 -2.40
N ASN A 351 -3.24 -28.35 -1.12
CA ASN A 351 -4.41 -28.51 -0.25
C ASN A 351 -5.10 -27.17 0.03
N VAL A 352 -4.32 -26.12 0.30
CA VAL A 352 -4.76 -24.73 0.45
C VAL A 352 -5.59 -24.27 -0.73
N LEU A 353 -5.03 -24.40 -1.94
CA LEU A 353 -5.66 -23.92 -3.16
C LEU A 353 -6.90 -24.76 -3.51
N ASN A 354 -6.86 -26.08 -3.29
CA ASN A 354 -8.03 -26.93 -3.52
C ASN A 354 -9.23 -26.48 -2.68
N VAL A 355 -9.04 -26.28 -1.37
CA VAL A 355 -10.09 -25.81 -0.46
C VAL A 355 -10.57 -24.41 -0.84
N ARG A 356 -9.66 -23.46 -1.07
CA ARG A 356 -10.02 -22.08 -1.40
C ARG A 356 -10.86 -22.00 -2.67
N TYR A 357 -10.48 -22.73 -3.72
CA TYR A 357 -11.20 -22.69 -5.00
C TYR A 357 -12.57 -23.36 -4.92
N ARG A 358 -12.77 -24.36 -4.04
CA ARG A 358 -14.12 -24.87 -3.72
C ARG A 358 -14.99 -23.81 -3.04
N LEU A 359 -14.40 -22.97 -2.20
CA LEU A 359 -15.06 -21.88 -1.50
C LEU A 359 -15.24 -20.60 -2.35
N MET A 360 -14.83 -20.60 -3.63
CA MET A 360 -14.82 -19.36 -4.43
C MET A 360 -16.22 -18.74 -4.57
N TYR A 361 -17.26 -19.56 -4.76
CA TYR A 361 -18.65 -19.07 -4.81
C TYR A 361 -19.12 -18.50 -3.48
N TYR A 362 -18.67 -19.06 -2.35
CA TYR A 362 -18.94 -18.53 -1.02
C TYR A 362 -18.28 -17.16 -0.85
N PHE A 363 -17.00 -17.02 -1.19
CA PHE A 363 -16.31 -15.72 -1.15
C PHE A 363 -17.05 -14.68 -2.00
N PHE A 364 -17.40 -15.03 -3.24
CA PHE A 364 -18.07 -14.09 -4.14
C PHE A 364 -19.44 -13.64 -3.59
N SER A 365 -20.20 -14.56 -3.00
CA SER A 365 -21.49 -14.26 -2.35
C SER A 365 -21.30 -13.39 -1.10
N ALA A 366 -20.26 -13.65 -0.30
CA ALA A 366 -19.92 -12.85 0.86
C ALA A 366 -19.53 -11.42 0.45
N PHE A 367 -18.75 -11.24 -0.62
CA PHE A 367 -18.43 -9.92 -1.17
C PHE A 367 -19.67 -9.19 -1.71
N HIS A 368 -20.61 -9.92 -2.30
CA HIS A 368 -21.88 -9.35 -2.74
C HIS A 368 -22.69 -8.83 -1.53
N GLN A 369 -22.84 -9.64 -0.48
CA GLN A 369 -23.51 -9.22 0.77
C GLN A 369 -22.79 -8.04 1.44
N ALA A 370 -21.47 -8.04 1.46
CA ALA A 370 -20.69 -6.93 2.00
C ALA A 370 -20.95 -5.62 1.24
N ASN A 371 -21.18 -5.69 -0.08
CA ASN A 371 -21.44 -4.50 -0.89
C ASN A 371 -22.87 -3.96 -0.75
N PHE A 372 -23.88 -4.83 -0.60
CA PHE A 372 -25.29 -4.43 -0.52
C PHE A 372 -25.80 -4.25 0.92
N ASP A 373 -25.42 -5.17 1.82
CA ASP A 373 -25.96 -5.28 3.17
C ASP A 373 -24.96 -4.78 4.23
N SER A 374 -23.74 -4.38 3.84
CA SER A 374 -22.64 -3.99 4.74
C SER A 374 -22.22 -5.08 5.73
N ILE A 375 -22.54 -6.35 5.44
CA ILE A 375 -22.15 -7.50 6.25
C ILE A 375 -20.69 -7.85 5.93
N PRO A 376 -19.75 -7.81 6.90
CA PRO A 376 -18.35 -8.07 6.63
C PRO A 376 -18.09 -9.47 6.05
N VAL A 377 -17.13 -9.55 5.11
CA VAL A 377 -16.68 -10.83 4.54
C VAL A 377 -16.00 -11.71 5.60
N VAL A 378 -15.30 -11.09 6.55
CA VAL A 378 -14.64 -11.76 7.68
C VAL A 378 -15.25 -11.22 8.96
N GLN A 379 -15.75 -12.12 9.82
CA GLN A 379 -16.50 -11.77 11.02
C GLN A 379 -15.92 -12.48 12.25
N ALA A 380 -16.07 -11.85 13.41
CA ALA A 380 -15.76 -12.49 14.68
C ALA A 380 -16.85 -13.50 15.06
N LEU A 381 -16.51 -14.78 15.06
CA LEU A 381 -17.30 -15.89 15.65
C LEU A 381 -18.75 -16.10 15.11
N CYS A 382 -19.05 -15.77 13.83
CA CYS A 382 -20.34 -16.04 13.16
C CYS A 382 -20.25 -15.96 11.62
N PRO A 383 -21.25 -16.41 10.80
CA PRO A 383 -22.11 -17.60 10.94
C PRO A 383 -22.11 -18.40 9.61
N SER A 384 -21.16 -19.33 9.40
CA SER A 384 -21.25 -20.45 8.43
C SER A 384 -19.97 -21.28 8.41
N ILE A 385 -18.81 -20.63 8.41
CA ILE A 385 -17.49 -21.28 8.38
C ILE A 385 -16.66 -20.72 9.54
N LEU A 386 -16.25 -21.59 10.46
CA LEU A 386 -15.34 -21.26 11.55
C LEU A 386 -13.93 -21.70 11.18
N ILE A 387 -12.98 -20.77 11.21
CA ILE A 387 -11.57 -21.03 10.91
C ILE A 387 -10.80 -21.08 12.22
N SER A 388 -10.17 -22.22 12.47
CA SER A 388 -9.43 -22.48 13.71
C SER A 388 -7.96 -22.79 13.40
N PRO A 389 -7.11 -21.76 13.23
CA PRO A 389 -5.70 -21.97 12.89
C PRO A 389 -4.88 -22.48 14.08
N VAL A 390 -3.82 -23.24 13.80
CA VAL A 390 -2.76 -23.51 14.79
C VAL A 390 -1.91 -22.26 14.92
N THR A 391 -1.78 -21.74 16.13
CA THR A 391 -1.12 -20.44 16.39
C THR A 391 0.24 -20.56 17.06
N GLU A 392 0.72 -21.78 17.35
CA GLU A 392 1.95 -22.03 18.10
C GLU A 392 2.96 -22.84 17.29
N GLU A 393 4.23 -22.52 17.49
CA GLU A 393 5.33 -23.21 16.85
C GLU A 393 5.38 -24.68 17.29
N SER A 394 5.59 -25.58 16.33
CA SER A 394 5.70 -27.03 16.54
C SER A 394 4.46 -27.71 17.12
N SER A 395 3.33 -27.01 17.28
CA SER A 395 2.08 -27.65 17.69
C SER A 395 1.38 -28.33 16.50
N THR A 396 0.79 -29.49 16.76
CA THR A 396 -0.08 -30.24 15.82
C THR A 396 -1.54 -30.24 16.26
N SER A 397 -1.86 -29.54 17.35
CA SER A 397 -3.22 -29.44 17.90
C SER A 397 -3.55 -28.00 18.29
N VAL A 398 -4.84 -27.68 18.35
CA VAL A 398 -5.32 -26.36 18.78
C VAL A 398 -6.54 -26.53 19.66
N THR A 399 -6.58 -25.78 20.76
CA THR A 399 -7.78 -25.66 21.59
C THR A 399 -8.65 -24.54 21.04
N ILE A 400 -9.91 -24.85 20.75
CA ILE A 400 -10.83 -23.92 20.07
C ILE A 400 -12.07 -23.69 20.93
N TYR A 401 -12.61 -22.48 20.84
CA TYR A 401 -13.93 -22.20 21.38
C TYR A 401 -14.99 -22.49 20.32
N LEU A 402 -15.96 -23.33 20.67
CA LEU A 402 -17.14 -23.58 19.86
C LEU A 402 -18.36 -22.91 20.50
N PRO A 403 -18.96 -21.90 19.86
CA PRO A 403 -20.26 -21.38 20.26
C PRO A 403 -21.32 -22.48 20.35
N LYS A 404 -22.44 -22.24 21.03
CA LYS A 404 -23.53 -23.23 21.15
C LYS A 404 -24.25 -23.44 19.82
N HIS A 405 -23.70 -24.31 18.97
CA HIS A 405 -24.22 -24.69 17.66
C HIS A 405 -23.69 -26.07 17.24
N THR A 406 -24.21 -26.62 16.14
CA THR A 406 -23.65 -27.81 15.49
C THR A 406 -22.52 -27.42 14.53
N PHE A 407 -21.37 -28.08 14.62
CA PHE A 407 -20.24 -27.88 13.72
C PHE A 407 -19.92 -29.19 13.02
N HIS A 408 -19.65 -29.11 11.72
CA HIS A 408 -19.19 -30.22 10.89
C HIS A 408 -17.76 -29.91 10.45
N ASP A 409 -16.90 -30.92 10.41
CA ASP A 409 -15.60 -30.76 9.76
C ASP A 409 -15.84 -30.50 8.27
N PHE A 410 -15.07 -29.59 7.69
CA PHE A 410 -15.17 -29.25 6.27
C PHE A 410 -14.55 -30.33 5.37
N GLN A 411 -13.70 -31.20 5.92
CA GLN A 411 -13.02 -32.27 5.19
C GLN A 411 -13.77 -33.61 5.20
N ASP A 412 -14.74 -33.78 6.10
CA ASP A 412 -15.69 -34.90 6.13
C ASP A 412 -16.91 -34.61 5.24
#